data_AF-A0A0K0EP39-F1
#
_entry.id   AF-A0A0K0EP39-F1
#
_cell.length_a   1.000
_cell.length_b   1.000
_cell.length_c   1.000
_cell.angle_alpha   90.00
_cell.angle_beta   90.00
_cell.angle_gamma   90.00
#
_symmetry.space_group_name_H-M   'P 1'
#
loop_
_entity.id
_entity.type
_entity.pdbx_description
1 polymer ?
#
loop_
_entity_poly.entity_id
_entity_poly.type
_entity_poly.pdbx_seq_one_letter_code
_entity_poly.pdbx_strand_id
1 'polypeptide(L)'
;MKFIVSIILLACLIGLSTSLFLETKGLMCSTCKFLWKEVKKELPVVAGEGDVELERVVKNVCGKFEKSVPLLGKFCQTFGHDALQDIYQYILSEDKKINPDKICVYTKQC
;
A
#
# COMPACT_ATOMS: atom_id res chain seq x y z
N MET A 1 14.20 19.94 -39.13
CA MET A 1 14.00 20.58 -37.80
C MET A 1 12.73 20.12 -37.09
N LYS A 2 11.54 20.12 -37.72
CA LYS A 2 10.26 19.72 -37.09
C LYS A 2 10.30 18.34 -36.40
N PHE A 3 10.81 17.30 -37.08
CA PHE A 3 10.90 15.95 -36.52
C PHE A 3 11.79 15.83 -35.27
N ILE A 4 12.92 16.56 -35.23
CA ILE A 4 13.84 16.52 -34.09
C ILE A 4 13.17 17.15 -32.85
N VAL A 5 12.45 18.27 -33.03
CA VAL A 5 11.70 18.91 -31.95
C VAL A 5 10.61 17.96 -31.43
N SER A 6 9.88 17.27 -32.31
CA SER A 6 8.87 16.29 -31.91
C SER A 6 9.46 15.11 -31.13
N ILE A 7 10.62 14.60 -31.52
CA ILE A 7 11.30 13.50 -30.80
C ILE A 7 11.75 13.96 -29.41
N ILE A 8 12.33 15.16 -29.30
CA ILE A 8 12.76 15.72 -28.00
C ILE A 8 11.55 15.90 -27.07
N LEU A 9 10.44 16.44 -27.58
CA LEU A 9 9.21 16.60 -26.78
C LEU A 9 8.66 15.26 -26.30
N LEU A 10 8.63 14.24 -27.16
CA LEU A 10 8.16 12.91 -26.77
C LEU A 10 9.08 12.28 -25.71
N ALA A 11 10.40 12.40 -25.86
CA ALA A 11 11.36 11.93 -24.86
C ALA A 11 11.20 12.65 -23.52
N CYS A 12 10.97 13.98 -23.52
CA CYS A 12 10.67 14.74 -22.32
C CYS A 12 9.36 14.30 -21.65
N LEU A 13 8.30 14.04 -22.42
CA LEU A 13 7.02 13.55 -21.90
C LEU A 13 7.16 12.17 -21.26
N ILE A 14 7.86 11.24 -21.92
CA ILE A 14 8.12 9.91 -21.38
C ILE A 14 8.95 10.04 -20.10
N GLY A 15 10.03 10.82 -20.11
CA GLY A 15 10.86 11.07 -18.93
C GLY A 15 10.06 11.62 -17.74
N LEU A 16 9.25 12.66 -17.96
CA LEU A 16 8.38 13.24 -16.93
C LEU A 16 7.38 12.21 -16.39
N SER A 17 6.76 11.42 -17.27
CA SER A 17 5.79 10.40 -16.86
C SER A 17 6.44 9.31 -15.99
N THR A 18 7.66 8.88 -16.31
CA THR A 18 8.40 7.89 -15.52
C THR A 18 8.79 8.43 -14.15
N SER A 19 9.20 9.70 -14.08
CA SER A 19 9.54 10.35 -12.81
C SER A 19 8.32 10.47 -11.90
N LEU A 20 7.18 10.94 -12.42
CA LEU A 20 5.93 11.05 -11.66
C LEU A 20 5.42 9.69 -11.18
N PHE A 21 5.60 8.64 -11.98
CA PHE A 21 5.23 7.28 -11.61
C PHE A 21 6.09 6.75 -10.44
N LEU A 22 7.41 7.00 -10.48
CA LEU A 22 8.32 6.61 -9.39
C LEU A 22 7.99 7.35 -8.09
N GLU A 23 7.71 8.64 -8.14
CA GLU A 23 7.30 9.43 -6.97
C GLU A 23 5.98 8.91 -6.37
N THR A 24 4.99 8.63 -7.23
CA THR A 24 3.69 8.10 -6.79
C THR A 24 3.84 6.71 -6.15
N LYS A 25 4.67 5.84 -6.74
CA LYS A 25 4.93 4.50 -6.19
C LYS A 25 5.68 4.57 -4.85
N GLY A 26 6.65 5.48 -4.72
CA GLY A 26 7.34 5.72 -3.45
C GLY A 26 6.40 6.18 -2.35
N LEU A 27 5.49 7.10 -2.67
CA LEU A 27 4.49 7.59 -1.73
C LEU A 27 3.51 6.49 -1.30
N MET A 28 2.95 5.73 -2.26
CA MET A 28 2.06 4.60 -1.94
C MET A 28 2.76 3.52 -1.13
N CYS A 29 4.01 3.19 -1.45
CA CYS A 29 4.82 2.25 -0.69
C CYS A 29 5.00 2.72 0.77
N SER A 30 5.27 4.01 0.99
CA SER A 30 5.39 4.59 2.33
C SER A 30 4.08 4.57 3.12
N THR A 31 2.95 4.94 2.49
CA THR A 31 1.61 4.89 3.09
C THR A 31 1.23 3.46 3.44
N CYS A 32 1.54 2.50 2.56
CA CYS A 32 1.33 1.09 2.80
C CYS A 32 2.12 0.59 4.02
N LYS A 33 3.43 0.86 4.04
CA LYS A 33 4.28 0.44 5.17
C LYS A 33 3.84 1.09 6.48
N PHE A 34 3.39 2.33 6.43
CA PHE A 34 2.81 3.01 7.59
C PHE A 34 1.59 2.26 8.12
N LEU A 35 0.59 1.98 7.28
CA LEU A 35 -0.62 1.26 7.67
C LEU A 35 -0.27 -0.06 8.36
N TRP A 36 0.51 -0.91 7.69
CA TRP A 36 0.85 -2.23 8.24
C TRP A 36 1.75 -2.17 9.46
N LYS A 37 2.57 -1.12 9.63
CA LYS A 37 3.34 -0.91 10.85
C LYS A 37 2.44 -0.57 12.04
N GLU A 38 1.40 0.22 11.84
CA GLU A 38 0.44 0.54 12.89
C GLU A 38 -0.47 -0.66 13.19
N VAL A 39 -0.94 -1.39 12.17
CA VAL A 39 -1.71 -2.65 12.35
C VAL A 39 -0.88 -3.67 13.13
N LYS A 40 0.41 -3.82 12.81
CA LYS A 40 1.32 -4.72 13.55
C LYS A 40 1.44 -4.39 15.04
N LYS A 41 1.33 -3.12 15.43
CA LYS A 41 1.38 -2.74 16.86
C LYS A 41 0.14 -3.21 17.61
N GLU A 42 -1.02 -3.22 16.94
CA GLU A 42 -2.29 -3.65 17.51
C GLU A 42 -2.51 -5.17 17.38
N LEU A 43 -1.98 -5.79 16.32
CA LEU A 43 -2.13 -7.20 15.99
C LEU A 43 -0.80 -7.79 15.48
N PRO A 44 0.17 -8.08 16.36
CA PRO A 44 1.51 -8.51 15.95
C PRO A 44 1.53 -9.91 15.31
N VAL A 45 0.60 -10.78 15.73
CA VAL A 45 0.42 -12.15 15.25
C VAL A 45 -1.04 -12.31 14.86
N VAL A 46 -1.27 -12.83 13.65
CA VAL A 46 -2.63 -12.98 13.08
C VAL A 46 -3.17 -14.41 13.29
N ALA A 47 -2.30 -15.34 13.72
CA ALA A 47 -2.66 -16.73 13.98
C ALA A 47 -3.70 -16.84 15.11
N GLY A 48 -4.90 -17.32 14.76
CA GLY A 48 -5.98 -17.61 15.72
C GLY A 48 -7.07 -16.54 15.82
N GLU A 49 -6.82 -15.34 15.32
CA GLU A 49 -7.73 -14.19 15.45
C GLU A 49 -8.75 -14.11 14.30
N GLY A 50 -8.40 -14.69 13.15
CA GLY A 50 -9.25 -14.67 11.96
C GLY A 50 -9.11 -13.42 11.10
N ASP A 51 -9.66 -13.48 9.90
CA ASP A 51 -9.74 -12.36 8.96
C ASP A 51 -10.64 -11.22 9.48
N VAL A 52 -11.69 -11.55 10.22
CA VAL A 52 -12.58 -10.57 10.89
C VAL A 52 -11.80 -9.66 11.84
N GLU A 53 -10.89 -10.22 12.64
CA GLU A 53 -10.09 -9.42 13.57
C GLU A 53 -9.06 -8.57 12.82
N LEU A 54 -8.44 -9.11 11.78
CA LEU A 54 -7.55 -8.33 10.92
C LEU A 54 -8.30 -7.13 10.31
N GLU A 55 -9.50 -7.35 9.78
CA GLU A 55 -10.33 -6.29 9.21
C GLU A 55 -10.70 -5.23 10.26
N ARG A 56 -11.08 -5.67 11.47
CA ARG A 56 -11.40 -4.76 12.58
C ARG A 56 -10.21 -3.87 12.93
N VAL A 57 -9.00 -4.44 13.03
CA VAL A 57 -7.79 -3.68 13.37
C VAL A 57 -7.38 -2.74 12.24
N VAL A 58 -7.44 -3.18 10.98
CA VAL A 58 -7.16 -2.31 9.82
C VAL A 58 -8.12 -1.12 9.80
N LYS A 59 -9.44 -1.34 9.97
CA LYS A 59 -10.42 -0.25 10.05
C LYS A 59 -10.14 0.71 11.21
N ASN A 60 -9.75 0.19 12.37
CA ASN A 60 -9.40 1.01 13.53
C ASN A 60 -8.18 1.90 13.24
N VAL A 61 -7.11 1.32 12.69
CA VAL A 61 -5.90 2.07 12.32
C VAL A 61 -6.22 3.12 11.25
N CYS A 62 -7.00 2.75 10.23
CA CYS A 62 -7.47 3.68 9.21
C CYS A 62 -8.22 4.88 9.83
N GLY A 63 -9.20 4.63 10.71
CA GLY A 63 -9.96 5.69 11.38
C GLY A 63 -9.11 6.58 12.31
N LYS A 64 -8.06 6.01 12.93
CA LYS A 64 -7.13 6.77 13.78
C LYS A 64 -6.26 7.74 13.00
N PHE A 65 -5.82 7.36 11.80
CA PHE A 65 -4.77 8.06 11.07
C PHE A 65 -5.21 8.71 9.76
N GLU A 66 -6.42 8.45 9.26
CA GLU A 66 -6.91 9.00 7.97
C GLU A 66 -6.83 10.53 7.88
N LYS A 67 -6.94 11.24 9.02
CA LYS A 67 -6.86 12.71 9.09
C LYS A 67 -5.44 13.24 9.26
N SER A 68 -4.53 12.40 9.73
CA SER A 68 -3.16 12.78 10.11
C SER A 68 -2.12 12.37 9.07
N VAL A 69 -2.41 11.35 8.26
CA VAL A 69 -1.50 10.82 7.24
C VAL A 69 -2.08 11.07 5.85
N PRO A 70 -1.41 11.90 5.03
CA PRO A 70 -1.83 12.14 3.65
C PRO A 70 -2.04 10.84 2.88
N LEU A 71 -3.11 10.80 2.08
CA LEU A 71 -3.51 9.66 1.24
C LEU A 71 -3.91 8.39 1.98
N LEU A 72 -3.72 8.28 3.29
CA LEU A 72 -4.08 7.07 4.03
C LEU A 72 -5.58 6.79 3.93
N GLY A 73 -6.44 7.81 4.01
CA GLY A 73 -7.89 7.62 3.81
C GLY A 73 -8.23 6.99 2.45
N LYS A 74 -7.59 7.46 1.37
CA LYS A 74 -7.77 6.89 0.02
C LYS A 74 -7.22 5.47 -0.07
N PHE A 75 -6.08 5.23 0.57
CA PHE A 75 -5.46 3.92 0.65
C PHE A 75 -6.33 2.91 1.43
N CYS A 76 -6.90 3.34 2.55
CA CYS A 76 -7.83 2.56 3.37
C CYS A 76 -9.12 2.19 2.62
N GLN A 77 -9.61 3.06 1.72
CA GLN A 77 -10.74 2.74 0.84
C GLN A 77 -10.40 1.66 -0.20
N THR A 78 -9.12 1.36 -0.44
CA THR A 78 -8.69 0.32 -1.39
C THR A 78 -8.80 -1.08 -0.79
N PHE A 79 -8.73 -1.23 0.54
CA PHE A 79 -8.87 -2.52 1.21
C PHE A 79 -10.32 -2.82 1.55
N GLY A 80 -11.05 -3.37 0.57
CA GLY A 80 -12.32 -4.05 0.82
C GLY A 80 -12.12 -5.36 1.59
N HIS A 81 -13.23 -5.99 1.99
CA HIS A 81 -13.23 -7.28 2.69
C HIS A 81 -12.41 -8.34 1.93
N ASP A 82 -12.64 -8.50 0.62
CA ASP A 82 -11.92 -9.48 -0.21
C ASP A 82 -10.41 -9.26 -0.22
N ALA A 83 -9.95 -8.00 -0.27
CA ALA A 83 -8.53 -7.67 -0.26
C ALA A 83 -7.89 -8.00 1.10
N LEU A 84 -8.62 -7.80 2.19
CA LEU A 84 -8.14 -8.14 3.54
C LEU A 84 -8.13 -9.63 3.78
N GLN A 85 -9.10 -10.36 3.23
CA GLN A 85 -9.11 -11.81 3.25
C GLN A 85 -7.92 -12.40 2.50
N ASP A 86 -7.60 -11.88 1.31
CA ASP A 86 -6.42 -12.29 0.54
C ASP A 86 -5.11 -12.00 1.30
N ILE A 87 -5.00 -10.82 1.91
CA ILE A 87 -3.84 -10.48 2.75
C ILE A 87 -3.76 -11.37 3.98
N TYR A 88 -4.89 -11.72 4.59
CA TYR A 88 -4.94 -12.67 5.70
C TYR A 88 -4.39 -14.04 5.27
N GLN A 89 -4.82 -14.57 4.12
CA GLN A 89 -4.28 -15.83 3.58
C GLN A 89 -2.79 -15.72 3.26
N TYR A 90 -2.35 -14.60 2.71
CA TYR A 90 -0.92 -14.33 2.49
C TYR A 90 -0.13 -14.37 3.79
N ILE A 91 -0.59 -13.69 4.85
CA ILE A 91 0.05 -13.70 6.17
C ILE A 91 0.12 -15.13 6.74
N LEU A 92 -0.95 -15.93 6.59
CA LEU A 92 -0.97 -17.33 7.03
C LEU A 92 0.02 -18.21 6.25
N SER A 93 0.27 -17.92 4.98
CA SER A 93 1.23 -18.65 4.14
C SER A 93 2.69 -18.34 4.46
N GLU A 94 2.96 -17.22 5.13
CA GLU A 94 4.28 -16.78 5.59
C GLU A 94 4.56 -17.30 7.02
N ASP A 95 5.01 -16.44 7.94
CA ASP A 95 5.30 -16.77 9.34
C ASP A 95 4.15 -16.43 10.29
N LYS A 96 2.95 -16.16 9.75
CA LYS A 96 1.74 -15.71 10.47
C LYS A 96 1.88 -14.36 11.18
N LYS A 97 2.92 -13.59 10.85
CA LYS A 97 3.19 -12.27 11.40
C LYS A 97 2.96 -11.18 10.37
N ILE A 98 2.55 -10.02 10.86
CA ILE A 98 2.47 -8.84 10.01
C ILE A 98 3.89 -8.36 9.68
N ASN A 99 4.23 -8.42 8.40
CA ASN A 99 5.46 -7.86 7.84
C ASN A 99 5.10 -6.76 6.84
N PRO A 100 5.22 -5.47 7.22
CA PRO A 100 4.85 -4.35 6.36
C PRO A 100 5.54 -4.37 5.00
N ASP A 101 6.85 -4.69 4.95
CA ASP A 101 7.59 -4.70 3.70
C ASP A 101 7.06 -5.78 2.74
N LYS A 102 6.84 -7.00 3.27
CA LYS A 102 6.33 -8.12 2.48
C LYS A 102 4.91 -7.88 1.97
N ILE A 103 4.00 -7.42 2.84
CA ILE A 103 2.61 -7.17 2.47
C ILE A 103 2.52 -6.06 1.40
N CYS A 104 3.35 -5.01 1.52
CA CYS A 104 3.33 -3.93 0.54
C CYS A 104 3.89 -4.32 -0.83
N VAL A 105 4.87 -5.24 -0.88
CA VAL A 105 5.33 -5.86 -2.14
C VAL A 105 4.27 -6.79 -2.72
N TYR A 106 3.64 -7.63 -1.87
CA TYR A 106 2.58 -8.54 -2.29
C TYR A 106 1.39 -7.80 -2.91
N THR A 107 0.97 -6.70 -2.29
CA THR A 107 -0.13 -5.84 -2.76
C THR A 107 0.27 -4.84 -3.84
N LYS A 108 1.52 -4.94 -4.36
CA LYS A 108 2.08 -4.09 -5.44
C LYS A 108 2.07 -2.58 -5.15
N GLN A 109 2.09 -2.22 -3.87
CA GLN A 109 2.21 -0.83 -3.42
C GLN A 109 3.69 -0.42 -3.33
N CYS A 110 4.55 -1.42 -3.14
CA CYS A 110 5.97 -1.43 -3.45
C CYS A 110 6.18 -2.47 -4.58
#